data_AF-A0A7X9D184-F1
#
_entry.id   AF-A0A7X9D184-F1
#
_cell.length_a   1.000
_cell.length_b   1.000
_cell.length_c   1.000
_cell.angle_alpha   90.00
_cell.angle_beta   90.00
_cell.angle_gamma   90.00
#
_symmetry.space_group_name_H-M   'P 1'
#
loop_
_entity.id
_entity.type
_entity.pdbx_description
1 polymer ?
#
loop_
_entity_poly.entity_id
_entity_poly.type
_entity_poly.pdbx_seq_one_letter_code
_entity_poly.pdbx_strand_id
1 'polypeptide(L)'
;DILEAYAQRTERLLDRYQEKNGSKYPDKDVVNNAQNLLQTMLQYSEPSQLFQVLDENSDNLQVAIEDLMLVEEFFDGQQKGLFDDVIFILDLFEDNKQHVYDTEILSLIEQLEEIINTEQPYSLIHKIPGLRDQFKKQFTNLLTEACKPIQERIEQDYELVQEELGKYEFGEPFIRREKQPFENLLEQIGVVNDFNKAYSMETTSRNYRQQAFRRIETEQQRLEQEKVEQKGGGGVVIPPKPIARKQIESRDLFDSRIVLRNQDDIQAFLEKLRTKLENNLTDDNEIEIIW
;
A
#
# COMPACT_ATOMS: atom_id res chain seq x y z
N ASP A 1 51.80 -3.04 -10.54
CA ASP A 1 51.36 -1.64 -10.72
C ASP A 1 50.07 -1.49 -11.54
N ILE A 2 50.07 -1.47 -12.88
CA ILE A 2 48.84 -1.18 -13.68
C ILE A 2 47.78 -2.27 -13.54
N LEU A 3 48.15 -3.55 -13.73
CA LEU A 3 47.21 -4.68 -13.59
C LEU A 3 46.61 -4.77 -12.18
N GLU A 4 47.43 -4.52 -11.15
CA GLU A 4 46.97 -4.48 -9.76
C GLU A 4 46.00 -3.33 -9.51
N ALA A 5 46.24 -2.16 -10.11
CA ALA A 5 45.33 -1.03 -10.00
C ALA A 5 43.96 -1.34 -10.63
N TYR A 6 43.94 -2.00 -11.80
CA TYR A 6 42.68 -2.47 -12.42
C TYR A 6 42.00 -3.57 -11.60
N ALA A 7 42.76 -4.50 -11.01
CA ALA A 7 42.19 -5.55 -10.15
C ALA A 7 41.56 -4.97 -8.87
N GLN A 8 42.18 -3.96 -8.25
CA GLN A 8 41.58 -3.23 -7.13
C GLN A 8 40.36 -2.42 -7.56
N ARG A 9 40.35 -1.92 -8.81
CA ARG A 9 39.21 -1.17 -9.37
C ARG A 9 38.00 -2.07 -9.54
N THR A 10 38.18 -3.28 -10.07
CA THR A 10 37.11 -4.27 -10.20
C THR A 10 36.60 -4.74 -8.83
N GLU A 11 37.46 -4.90 -7.82
CA GLU A 11 37.04 -5.21 -6.44
C GLU A 11 36.11 -4.12 -5.88
N ARG A 12 36.48 -2.84 -6.04
CA ARG A 12 35.63 -1.71 -5.60
C ARG A 12 34.28 -1.69 -6.31
N LEU A 13 34.23 -2.03 -7.60
CA LEU A 13 32.98 -2.14 -8.33
C LEU A 13 32.11 -3.29 -7.80
N LEU A 14 32.71 -4.46 -7.52
CA LEU A 14 32.00 -5.61 -6.94
C LEU A 14 31.39 -5.29 -5.57
N ASP A 15 32.02 -4.45 -4.77
CA ASP A 15 31.45 -3.96 -3.51
C ASP A 15 30.16 -3.15 -3.72
N ARG A 16 30.05 -2.37 -4.82
CA ARG A 16 28.83 -1.60 -5.15
C ARG A 16 27.65 -2.52 -5.46
N TYR A 17 27.90 -3.73 -5.97
CA TYR A 17 26.85 -4.74 -6.20
C TYR A 17 26.38 -5.44 -4.91
N GLN A 18 26.94 -5.11 -3.74
CA GLN A 18 26.45 -5.57 -2.44
C GLN A 18 25.41 -4.61 -1.82
N GLU A 19 25.15 -3.46 -2.44
CA GLU A 19 24.09 -2.54 -2.04
C GLU A 19 22.70 -3.20 -2.14
N LYS A 20 21.67 -2.60 -1.50
CA LYS A 20 20.28 -3.12 -1.44
C LYS A 20 19.75 -3.59 -2.80
N ASN A 21 19.97 -2.79 -3.84
CA ASN A 21 19.51 -3.06 -5.21
C ASN A 21 20.58 -3.69 -6.10
N GLY A 22 21.75 -4.03 -5.54
CA GLY A 22 22.92 -4.48 -6.28
C GLY A 22 22.69 -5.72 -7.14
N SER A 23 21.79 -6.62 -6.74
CA SER A 23 21.42 -7.79 -7.55
C SER A 23 20.60 -7.44 -8.80
N LYS A 24 20.01 -6.24 -8.86
CA LYS A 24 19.21 -5.74 -9.98
C LYS A 24 20.01 -4.79 -10.90
N TYR A 25 21.25 -4.45 -10.56
CA TYR A 25 22.10 -3.60 -11.41
C TYR A 25 22.73 -4.42 -12.55
N PRO A 26 22.94 -3.82 -13.74
CA PRO A 26 23.43 -4.53 -14.90
C PRO A 26 24.90 -4.90 -14.77
N ASP A 27 25.39 -5.83 -15.60
CA ASP A 27 26.82 -6.05 -15.85
C ASP A 27 27.70 -6.46 -14.66
N LYS A 28 27.10 -7.03 -13.60
CA LYS A 28 27.86 -7.68 -12.53
C LYS A 28 28.80 -8.77 -13.05
N ASP A 29 28.34 -9.54 -14.02
CA ASP A 29 29.12 -10.63 -14.62
C ASP A 29 30.30 -10.10 -15.45
N VAL A 30 30.15 -8.94 -16.10
CA VAL A 30 31.26 -8.25 -16.79
C VAL A 30 32.37 -7.94 -15.79
N VAL A 31 32.03 -7.37 -14.63
CA VAL A 31 33.03 -7.05 -13.59
C VAL A 31 33.69 -8.30 -13.03
N ASN A 32 32.92 -9.37 -12.78
CA ASN A 32 33.46 -10.66 -12.33
C ASN A 32 34.44 -11.26 -13.37
N ASN A 33 34.08 -11.23 -14.65
CA ASN A 33 34.91 -11.76 -15.74
C ASN A 33 36.22 -10.96 -15.85
N ALA A 34 36.15 -9.62 -15.79
CA ALA A 34 37.33 -8.78 -15.79
C ALA A 34 38.23 -9.02 -14.56
N GLN A 35 37.64 -9.15 -13.37
CA GLN A 35 38.36 -9.50 -12.13
C GLN A 35 39.12 -10.82 -12.28
N ASN A 36 38.45 -11.85 -12.79
CA ASN A 36 39.04 -13.17 -12.99
C ASN A 36 40.19 -13.14 -14.02
N LEU A 37 40.01 -12.41 -15.13
CA LEU A 37 41.05 -12.23 -16.15
C LEU A 37 42.29 -11.56 -15.53
N LEU A 38 42.11 -10.45 -14.81
CA LEU A 38 43.19 -9.71 -14.17
C LEU A 38 43.89 -10.54 -13.08
N GLN A 39 43.14 -11.23 -12.23
CA GLN A 39 43.71 -12.09 -11.19
C GLN A 39 44.50 -13.26 -11.78
N THR A 40 44.04 -13.85 -12.89
CA THR A 40 44.76 -14.92 -13.58
C THR A 40 46.10 -14.41 -14.10
N MET A 41 46.14 -13.21 -14.68
CA MET A 41 47.39 -12.59 -15.15
C MET A 41 48.35 -12.25 -14.01
N LEU A 42 47.83 -11.82 -12.86
CA LEU A 42 48.64 -11.49 -11.68
C LEU A 42 49.33 -12.71 -11.04
N GLN A 43 49.00 -13.94 -11.45
CA GLN A 43 49.71 -15.16 -11.00
C GLN A 43 51.09 -15.32 -11.65
N TYR A 44 51.36 -14.63 -12.76
CA TYR A 44 52.65 -14.71 -13.46
C TYR A 44 53.66 -13.72 -12.87
N SER A 45 54.55 -14.20 -12.01
CA SER A 45 55.60 -13.39 -11.39
C SER A 45 56.81 -13.12 -12.29
N GLU A 46 57.01 -13.95 -13.33
CA GLU A 46 58.13 -13.82 -14.27
C GLU A 46 57.81 -12.81 -15.38
N PRO A 47 58.63 -11.75 -15.58
CA PRO A 47 58.32 -10.69 -16.53
C PRO A 47 58.06 -11.17 -17.96
N SER A 48 58.84 -12.13 -18.47
CA SER A 48 58.68 -12.65 -19.83
C SER A 48 57.37 -13.39 -20.04
N GLN A 49 56.92 -14.16 -19.04
CA GLN A 49 55.64 -14.87 -19.08
C GLN A 49 54.48 -13.88 -18.99
N LEU A 50 54.60 -12.87 -18.14
CA LEU A 50 53.60 -11.82 -18.02
C LEU A 50 53.43 -11.04 -19.33
N PHE A 51 54.54 -10.67 -20.00
CA PHE A 51 54.47 -10.00 -21.30
C PHE A 51 53.80 -10.85 -22.37
N GLN A 52 54.09 -12.16 -22.40
CA GLN A 52 53.45 -13.08 -23.34
C GLN A 52 51.94 -13.16 -23.11
N VAL A 53 51.50 -13.34 -21.86
CA VAL A 53 50.08 -13.44 -21.51
C VAL A 53 49.34 -12.12 -21.79
N LEU A 54 50.00 -10.98 -21.57
CA LEU A 54 49.46 -9.66 -21.92
C LEU A 54 49.24 -9.52 -23.43
N ASP A 55 50.22 -9.91 -24.24
CA ASP A 55 50.12 -9.88 -25.71
C ASP A 55 49.00 -10.80 -26.20
N GLU A 56 48.94 -12.03 -25.68
CA GLU A 56 47.90 -13.03 -26.00
C GLU A 56 46.48 -12.59 -25.63
N ASN A 57 46.32 -11.68 -24.66
CA ASN A 57 45.01 -11.22 -24.18
C ASN A 57 44.73 -9.74 -24.46
N SER A 58 45.54 -9.07 -25.29
CA SER A 58 45.43 -7.63 -25.53
C SER A 58 44.01 -7.21 -25.95
N ASP A 59 43.40 -7.92 -26.89
CA ASP A 59 42.04 -7.61 -27.37
C ASP A 59 40.98 -7.80 -26.28
N ASN A 60 41.09 -8.89 -25.51
CA ASN A 60 40.18 -9.19 -24.40
C ASN A 60 40.30 -8.13 -23.28
N LEU A 61 41.52 -7.68 -23.00
CA LEU A 61 41.78 -6.61 -22.03
C LEU A 61 41.19 -5.28 -22.50
N GLN A 62 41.32 -4.96 -23.79
CA GLN A 62 40.74 -3.75 -24.33
C GLN A 62 39.22 -3.74 -24.16
N VAL A 63 38.54 -4.83 -24.56
CA VAL A 63 37.09 -4.97 -24.38
C VAL A 63 36.70 -4.87 -22.91
N ALA A 64 37.40 -5.59 -22.02
CA ALA A 64 37.13 -5.54 -20.59
C ALA A 64 37.29 -4.12 -20.01
N ILE A 65 38.28 -3.35 -20.45
CA ILE A 65 38.47 -1.97 -20.00
C ILE A 65 37.32 -1.07 -20.50
N GLU A 66 36.92 -1.22 -21.76
CA GLU A 66 35.80 -0.46 -22.34
C GLU A 66 34.49 -0.75 -21.59
N ASP A 67 34.19 -2.02 -21.31
CA ASP A 67 32.97 -2.40 -20.57
C ASP A 67 33.03 -1.92 -19.11
N LEU A 68 34.19 -2.03 -18.44
CA LEU A 68 34.36 -1.53 -17.07
C LEU A 68 34.12 -0.02 -16.98
N MET A 69 34.51 0.75 -18.00
CA MET A 69 34.24 2.19 -18.03
C MET A 69 32.74 2.50 -18.06
N LEU A 70 31.93 1.70 -18.76
CA LEU A 70 30.47 1.86 -18.77
C LEU A 70 29.87 1.55 -17.39
N VAL A 71 30.33 0.49 -16.74
CA VAL A 71 29.90 0.12 -15.38
C VAL A 71 30.24 1.24 -14.39
N GLU A 72 31.41 1.85 -14.52
CA GLU A 72 31.79 2.97 -13.66
C GLU A 72 30.96 4.22 -13.91
N GLU A 73 30.75 4.59 -15.17
CA GLU A 73 29.89 5.72 -15.52
C GLU A 73 28.46 5.50 -14.98
N PHE A 74 27.99 4.26 -14.98
CA PHE A 74 26.72 3.91 -14.38
C PHE A 74 26.66 4.22 -12.88
N PHE A 75 27.67 3.75 -12.12
CA PHE A 75 27.73 3.89 -10.67
C PHE A 75 28.09 5.29 -10.18
N ASP A 76 28.94 6.01 -10.90
CA ASP A 76 29.46 7.31 -10.50
C ASP A 76 28.66 8.47 -11.11
N GLY A 77 27.90 8.20 -12.17
CA GLY A 77 27.00 9.15 -12.82
C GLY A 77 25.58 9.16 -12.24
N GLN A 78 24.64 9.68 -13.04
CA GLN A 78 23.21 9.73 -12.67
C GLN A 78 22.45 8.45 -13.01
N GLN A 79 23.05 7.55 -13.80
CA GLN A 79 22.37 6.39 -14.36
C GLN A 79 21.89 5.41 -13.28
N LYS A 80 22.71 5.16 -12.24
CA LYS A 80 22.30 4.37 -11.07
C LYS A 80 21.02 4.91 -10.44
N GLY A 81 20.92 6.22 -10.24
CA GLY A 81 19.73 6.84 -9.64
C GLY A 81 18.48 6.66 -10.51
N LEU A 82 18.63 6.72 -11.84
CA LEU A 82 17.54 6.42 -12.76
C LEU A 82 17.13 4.94 -12.69
N PHE A 83 18.08 4.03 -12.56
CA PHE A 83 17.80 2.60 -12.37
C PHE A 83 17.07 2.33 -11.05
N ASP A 84 17.48 2.98 -9.97
CA ASP A 84 16.81 2.91 -8.67
C ASP A 84 15.35 3.39 -8.76
N ASP A 85 15.07 4.44 -9.55
CA ASP A 85 13.70 4.89 -9.82
C ASP A 85 12.87 3.82 -10.53
N VAL A 86 13.45 3.11 -11.51
CA VAL A 86 12.74 2.02 -12.20
C VAL A 86 12.42 0.89 -11.23
N ILE A 87 13.40 0.46 -10.44
CA ILE A 87 13.22 -0.58 -9.43
C ILE A 87 12.10 -0.20 -8.46
N PHE A 88 12.08 1.05 -7.99
CA PHE A 88 11.02 1.56 -7.13
C PHE A 88 9.64 1.51 -7.79
N ILE A 89 9.53 1.90 -9.06
CA ILE A 89 8.27 1.87 -9.82
C ILE A 89 7.76 0.43 -9.95
N LEU A 90 8.63 -0.51 -10.30
CA LEU A 90 8.27 -1.91 -10.47
C LEU A 90 7.82 -2.54 -9.14
N ASP A 91 8.54 -2.27 -8.05
CA ASP A 91 8.15 -2.73 -6.71
C ASP A 91 6.79 -2.13 -6.30
N LEU A 92 6.57 -0.82 -6.52
CA LEU A 92 5.27 -0.16 -6.24
C LEU A 92 4.13 -0.75 -7.06
N PHE A 93 4.37 -1.02 -8.35
CA PHE A 93 3.38 -1.65 -9.22
C PHE A 93 3.05 -3.07 -8.76
N GLU A 94 4.07 -3.88 -8.46
CA GLU A 94 3.89 -5.27 -8.01
C GLU A 94 3.06 -5.32 -6.71
N ASP A 95 3.30 -4.43 -5.76
CA ASP A 95 2.52 -4.29 -4.52
C ASP A 95 1.03 -3.95 -4.80
N ASN A 96 0.74 -3.29 -5.91
CA ASN A 96 -0.58 -2.75 -6.24
C ASN A 96 -1.27 -3.41 -7.44
N LYS A 97 -0.63 -4.39 -8.08
CA LYS A 97 -1.02 -4.92 -9.41
C LYS A 97 -2.45 -5.44 -9.49
N GLN A 98 -2.99 -5.97 -8.39
CA GLN A 98 -4.36 -6.48 -8.34
C GLN A 98 -5.44 -5.41 -8.56
N HIS A 99 -5.06 -4.13 -8.44
CA HIS A 99 -5.94 -2.97 -8.61
C HIS A 99 -5.68 -2.21 -9.92
N VAL A 100 -4.65 -2.58 -10.68
CA VAL A 100 -4.19 -1.85 -11.86
C VAL A 100 -4.46 -2.66 -13.12
N TYR A 101 -5.51 -2.28 -13.86
CA TYR A 101 -5.89 -2.87 -15.15
C TYR A 101 -5.73 -1.88 -16.32
N ASP A 102 -5.26 -0.66 -16.04
CA ASP A 102 -5.08 0.38 -17.04
C ASP A 102 -3.96 -0.01 -18.03
N THR A 103 -4.31 -0.12 -19.31
CA THR A 103 -3.39 -0.59 -20.34
C THR A 103 -2.24 0.35 -20.61
N GLU A 104 -2.40 1.66 -20.38
CA GLU A 104 -1.30 2.62 -20.54
C GLU A 104 -0.26 2.41 -19.43
N ILE A 105 -0.70 2.22 -18.18
CA ILE A 105 0.19 1.91 -17.06
C ILE A 105 0.92 0.58 -17.30
N LEU A 106 0.21 -0.46 -17.72
CA LEU A 106 0.81 -1.76 -18.01
C LEU A 106 1.89 -1.66 -19.10
N SER A 107 1.63 -0.90 -20.17
CA SER A 107 2.61 -0.68 -21.24
C SER A 107 3.84 0.11 -20.77
N LEU A 108 3.69 1.04 -19.81
CA LEU A 108 4.82 1.74 -19.22
C LEU A 108 5.67 0.81 -18.35
N ILE A 109 5.04 -0.10 -17.60
CA ILE A 109 5.74 -1.13 -16.81
C ILE A 109 6.55 -2.05 -17.72
N GLU A 110 5.95 -2.55 -18.81
CA GLU A 110 6.67 -3.40 -19.79
C GLU A 110 7.91 -2.70 -20.37
N GLN A 111 7.80 -1.42 -20.73
CA GLN A 111 8.94 -0.64 -21.24
C GLN A 111 10.03 -0.43 -20.18
N LEU A 112 9.65 -0.22 -18.92
CA LEU A 112 10.58 -0.07 -17.81
C LEU A 112 11.28 -1.41 -17.49
N GLU A 113 10.55 -2.52 -17.53
CA GLU A 113 11.11 -3.87 -17.39
C GLU A 113 12.10 -4.20 -18.51
N GLU A 114 11.80 -3.82 -19.76
CA GLU A 114 12.71 -4.02 -20.89
C GLU A 114 14.06 -3.32 -20.65
N ILE A 115 14.02 -2.09 -20.12
CA ILE A 115 15.24 -1.31 -19.86
C ILE A 115 16.12 -1.98 -18.82
N ILE A 116 15.55 -2.57 -17.76
CA ILE A 116 16.36 -3.16 -16.69
C ILE A 116 16.81 -4.60 -16.96
N ASN A 117 16.15 -5.29 -17.90
CA ASN A 117 16.44 -6.70 -18.22
C ASN A 117 17.21 -6.89 -19.54
N THR A 118 17.47 -5.83 -20.30
CA THR A 118 18.27 -5.92 -21.53
C THR A 118 19.75 -6.09 -21.24
N GLU A 119 20.47 -6.75 -22.15
CA GLU A 119 21.93 -6.97 -22.04
C GLU A 119 22.75 -5.67 -22.16
N GLN A 120 22.21 -4.62 -22.80
CA GLN A 120 22.91 -3.34 -22.99
C GLN A 120 22.04 -2.13 -22.59
N PRO A 121 21.78 -1.96 -21.28
CA PRO A 121 20.76 -1.02 -20.80
C PRO A 121 21.20 0.45 -20.90
N TYR A 122 22.51 0.72 -20.91
CA TYR A 122 23.06 2.09 -20.87
C TYR A 122 22.51 3.00 -21.97
N SER A 123 22.29 2.44 -23.17
CA SER A 123 21.73 3.19 -24.31
C SER A 123 20.26 3.58 -24.12
N LEU A 124 19.52 2.92 -23.23
CA LEU A 124 18.10 3.13 -22.98
C LEU A 124 17.81 3.96 -21.72
N ILE A 125 18.77 4.10 -20.82
CA ILE A 125 18.61 4.82 -19.53
C ILE A 125 18.09 6.25 -19.72
N HIS A 126 18.46 6.92 -20.82
CA HIS A 126 17.97 8.27 -21.15
C HIS A 126 16.44 8.36 -21.32
N LYS A 127 15.75 7.24 -21.56
CA LYS A 127 14.28 7.18 -21.70
C LYS A 127 13.56 7.12 -20.34
N ILE A 128 14.24 6.68 -19.27
CA ILE A 128 13.64 6.46 -17.94
C ILE A 128 12.91 7.69 -17.42
N PRO A 129 13.47 8.93 -17.46
CA PRO A 129 12.77 10.10 -16.92
C PRO A 129 11.38 10.31 -17.53
N GLY A 130 11.26 10.13 -18.85
CA GLY A 130 9.99 10.28 -19.56
C GLY A 130 8.97 9.20 -19.21
N LEU A 131 9.40 7.95 -19.08
CA LEU A 131 8.55 6.83 -18.67
C LEU A 131 8.09 6.97 -17.22
N ARG A 132 9.01 7.33 -16.32
CA ARG A 132 8.73 7.57 -14.90
C ARG A 132 7.68 8.66 -14.71
N ASP A 133 7.83 9.79 -15.39
CA ASP A 133 6.91 10.92 -15.23
C ASP A 133 5.51 10.59 -15.77
N GLN A 134 5.42 9.81 -16.85
CA GLN A 134 4.15 9.29 -17.38
C GLN A 134 3.50 8.32 -16.39
N PHE A 135 4.28 7.35 -15.88
CA PHE A 135 3.79 6.38 -14.90
C PHE A 135 3.25 7.08 -13.66
N LYS A 136 4.03 8.00 -13.09
CA LYS A 136 3.63 8.77 -11.90
C LYS A 136 2.29 9.47 -12.13
N LYS A 137 2.14 10.15 -13.28
CA LYS A 137 0.90 10.86 -13.61
C LYS A 137 -0.29 9.91 -13.71
N GLN A 138 -0.18 8.84 -14.49
CA GLN A 138 -1.28 7.91 -14.71
C GLN A 138 -1.63 7.14 -13.43
N PHE A 139 -0.63 6.63 -12.71
CA PHE A 139 -0.82 5.90 -11.46
C PHE A 139 -1.46 6.78 -10.39
N THR A 140 -0.99 8.02 -10.21
CA THR A 140 -1.62 8.97 -9.26
C THR A 140 -3.06 9.28 -9.64
N ASN A 141 -3.36 9.48 -10.93
CA ASN A 141 -4.73 9.72 -11.38
C ASN A 141 -5.63 8.52 -11.09
N LEU A 142 -5.19 7.31 -11.43
CA LEU A 142 -5.95 6.08 -11.18
C LEU A 142 -6.22 5.90 -9.69
N LEU A 143 -5.21 6.12 -8.84
CA LEU A 143 -5.35 6.02 -7.39
C LEU A 143 -6.30 7.09 -6.84
N THR A 144 -6.22 8.32 -7.33
CA THR A 144 -7.12 9.41 -6.92
C THR A 144 -8.57 9.08 -7.23
N GLU A 145 -8.86 8.56 -8.43
CA GLU A 145 -10.21 8.12 -8.79
C GLU A 145 -10.70 6.96 -7.92
N ALA A 146 -9.84 6.00 -7.60
CA ALA A 146 -10.18 4.89 -6.70
C ALA A 146 -10.42 5.35 -5.25
N CYS A 147 -9.77 6.41 -4.81
CA CYS A 147 -9.93 6.96 -3.46
C CYS A 147 -11.26 7.71 -3.26
N LYS A 148 -11.86 8.29 -4.31
CA LYS A 148 -13.13 9.03 -4.20
C LYS A 148 -14.26 8.23 -3.53
N PRO A 149 -14.65 7.04 -4.03
CA PRO A 149 -15.71 6.26 -3.39
C PRO A 149 -15.33 5.77 -1.98
N ILE A 150 -14.04 5.64 -1.68
CA ILE A 150 -13.57 5.29 -0.33
C ILE A 150 -13.76 6.47 0.62
N GLN A 151 -13.36 7.67 0.19
CA GLN A 151 -13.55 8.90 0.93
C GLN A 151 -15.05 9.12 1.23
N GLU A 152 -15.93 8.96 0.24
CA GLU A 152 -17.39 9.07 0.44
C GLU A 152 -17.89 8.10 1.52
N ARG A 153 -17.38 6.86 1.57
CA ARG A 153 -17.76 5.89 2.62
C ARG A 153 -17.24 6.30 4.01
N ILE A 154 -16.04 6.87 4.08
CA ILE A 154 -15.48 7.40 5.33
C ILE A 154 -16.32 8.58 5.82
N GLU A 155 -16.73 9.48 4.93
CA GLU A 155 -17.61 10.61 5.23
C GLU A 155 -18.98 10.13 5.74
N GLN A 156 -19.59 9.14 5.08
CA GLN A 156 -20.84 8.53 5.53
C GLN A 156 -20.73 7.88 6.92
N ASP A 157 -19.67 7.11 7.17
CA ASP A 157 -19.42 6.53 8.49
C ASP A 157 -19.26 7.63 9.56
N TYR A 158 -18.58 8.73 9.20
CA TYR A 158 -18.37 9.86 10.10
C TYR A 158 -19.68 10.58 10.41
N GLU A 159 -20.49 10.87 9.39
CA GLU A 159 -21.82 11.49 9.53
C GLU A 159 -22.71 10.68 10.48
N LEU A 160 -22.76 9.36 10.33
CA LEU A 160 -23.52 8.48 11.22
C LEU A 160 -23.08 8.59 12.69
N VAL A 161 -21.78 8.70 12.95
CA VAL A 161 -21.25 8.92 14.31
C VAL A 161 -21.62 10.31 14.83
N GLN A 162 -21.57 11.34 13.97
CA GLN A 162 -21.96 12.69 14.35
C GLN A 162 -23.46 12.79 14.68
N GLU A 163 -24.31 12.13 13.89
CA GLU A 163 -25.74 12.01 14.15
C GLU A 163 -26.01 11.34 15.49
N GLU A 164 -25.31 10.23 15.78
CA GLU A 164 -25.47 9.51 17.06
C GLU A 164 -25.00 10.35 18.25
N LEU A 165 -23.86 11.02 18.14
CA LEU A 165 -23.37 11.96 19.16
C LEU A 165 -24.36 13.10 19.40
N GLY A 166 -25.03 13.59 18.36
CA GLY A 166 -25.99 14.69 18.42
C GLY A 166 -27.31 14.36 19.14
N LYS A 167 -27.59 13.07 19.41
CA LYS A 167 -28.79 12.65 20.14
C LYS A 167 -28.72 12.94 21.64
N TYR A 168 -27.52 13.12 22.19
CA TYR A 168 -27.29 13.26 23.63
C TYR A 168 -26.31 14.39 23.95
N GLU A 169 -26.33 14.87 25.20
CA GLU A 169 -25.41 15.90 25.67
C GLU A 169 -24.13 15.27 26.25
N PHE A 170 -23.09 15.16 25.42
CA PHE A 170 -21.75 14.72 25.83
C PHE A 170 -20.82 15.91 26.09
N GLY A 171 -19.79 15.70 26.92
CA GLY A 171 -18.71 16.66 27.08
C GLY A 171 -17.82 16.76 25.84
N GLU A 172 -17.35 17.97 25.53
CA GLU A 172 -16.43 18.24 24.41
C GLU A 172 -15.24 17.27 24.28
N PRO A 173 -14.55 16.86 25.38
CA PRO A 173 -13.46 15.90 25.27
C PRO A 173 -13.89 14.54 24.71
N PHE A 174 -15.10 14.08 25.06
CA PHE A 174 -15.65 12.82 24.55
C PHE A 174 -16.01 12.96 23.08
N ILE A 175 -16.71 14.03 22.70
CA ILE A 175 -17.08 14.33 21.31
C ILE A 175 -15.82 14.35 20.43
N ARG A 176 -14.79 15.12 20.81
CA ARG A 176 -13.53 15.16 20.04
C ARG A 176 -12.87 13.79 19.90
N ARG A 177 -12.85 12.98 20.96
CA ARG A 177 -12.24 11.64 20.93
C ARG A 177 -12.91 10.74 19.89
N GLU A 178 -14.23 10.83 19.74
CA GLU A 178 -14.97 10.00 18.78
C GLU A 178 -14.89 10.55 17.34
N LYS A 179 -14.68 11.86 17.15
CA LYS A 179 -14.56 12.50 15.83
C LYS A 179 -13.17 12.37 15.20
N GLN A 180 -12.11 12.58 15.99
CA GLN A 180 -10.73 12.67 15.50
C GLN A 180 -10.26 11.50 14.60
N PRO A 181 -10.62 10.22 14.88
CA PRO A 181 -10.18 9.11 14.03
C PRO A 181 -10.66 9.23 12.57
N PHE A 182 -11.87 9.75 12.35
CA PHE A 182 -12.42 9.94 11.00
C PHE A 182 -11.77 11.12 10.28
N GLU A 183 -11.56 12.23 10.99
CA GLU A 183 -10.85 13.41 10.45
C GLU A 183 -9.45 13.02 9.98
N ASN A 184 -8.73 12.21 10.77
CA ASN A 184 -7.42 11.69 10.39
C ASN A 184 -7.49 10.78 9.14
N LEU A 185 -8.52 9.94 9.01
CA LEU A 185 -8.70 9.11 7.80
C LEU A 185 -8.98 9.97 6.57
N LEU A 186 -9.78 11.02 6.69
CA LEU A 186 -10.10 11.95 5.60
C LEU A 186 -8.87 12.75 5.16
N GLU A 187 -7.99 13.13 6.08
CA GLU A 187 -6.70 13.75 5.72
C GLU A 187 -5.78 12.75 5.00
N GLN A 188 -5.70 11.52 5.51
CA GLN A 188 -4.79 10.49 4.98
C GLN A 188 -5.20 10.00 3.58
N ILE A 189 -6.51 9.87 3.31
CA ILE A 189 -6.99 9.34 2.03
C ILE A 189 -6.68 10.30 0.88
N GLY A 190 -6.57 11.60 1.17
CA GLY A 190 -6.17 12.62 0.20
C GLY A 190 -4.70 12.59 -0.22
N VAL A 191 -3.83 11.89 0.52
CA VAL A 191 -2.37 11.82 0.27
C VAL A 191 -1.82 10.40 0.16
N VAL A 192 -2.69 9.39 0.21
CA VAL A 192 -2.29 7.98 0.10
C VAL A 192 -1.70 7.70 -1.29
N ASN A 193 -0.68 6.83 -1.32
CA ASN A 193 0.05 6.48 -2.54
C ASN A 193 0.00 4.97 -2.87
N ASP A 194 -0.90 4.24 -2.21
CA ASP A 194 -1.02 2.79 -2.30
C ASP A 194 -2.50 2.38 -2.21
N PHE A 195 -2.96 1.55 -3.14
CA PHE A 195 -4.34 1.10 -3.22
C PHE A 195 -4.72 0.22 -2.03
N ASN A 196 -3.85 -0.70 -1.60
CA ASN A 196 -4.14 -1.57 -0.47
C ASN A 196 -4.34 -0.77 0.82
N LYS A 197 -3.52 0.26 1.03
CA LYS A 197 -3.69 1.21 2.13
C LYS A 197 -5.02 1.93 2.01
N ALA A 198 -5.36 2.48 0.84
CA ALA A 198 -6.64 3.15 0.62
C ALA A 198 -7.84 2.23 0.98
N TYR A 199 -7.88 1.00 0.47
CA TYR A 199 -8.96 0.05 0.78
C TYR A 199 -8.99 -0.35 2.27
N SER A 200 -7.82 -0.44 2.92
CA SER A 200 -7.75 -0.72 4.36
C SER A 200 -8.37 0.40 5.21
N MET A 201 -8.33 1.64 4.72
CA MET A 201 -8.91 2.80 5.41
C MET A 201 -10.44 2.72 5.46
N GLU A 202 -11.08 2.23 4.39
CA GLU A 202 -12.53 1.98 4.39
C GLU A 202 -12.93 0.99 5.51
N THR A 203 -12.18 -0.11 5.62
CA THR A 203 -12.41 -1.12 6.66
C THR A 203 -12.15 -0.54 8.05
N THR A 204 -11.12 0.29 8.17
CA THR A 204 -10.76 0.98 9.42
C THR A 204 -11.87 1.95 9.87
N SER A 205 -12.42 2.73 8.93
CA SER A 205 -13.55 3.63 9.18
C SER A 205 -14.76 2.88 9.72
N ARG A 206 -15.13 1.76 9.10
CA ARG A 206 -16.23 0.91 9.56
C ARG A 206 -16.02 0.42 10.99
N ASN A 207 -14.80 0.02 11.32
CA ASN A 207 -14.42 -0.41 12.67
C ASN A 207 -14.50 0.75 13.67
N TYR A 208 -14.04 1.95 13.31
CA TYR A 208 -14.18 3.14 14.15
C TYR A 208 -15.64 3.47 14.42
N ARG A 209 -16.51 3.39 13.42
CA ARG A 209 -17.95 3.62 13.59
C ARG A 209 -18.55 2.66 14.61
N GLN A 210 -18.32 1.35 14.45
CA GLN A 210 -18.84 0.34 15.37
C GLN A 210 -18.36 0.58 16.81
N GLN A 211 -17.07 0.91 16.98
CA GLN A 211 -16.53 1.20 18.30
C GLN A 211 -17.09 2.50 18.89
N ALA A 212 -17.28 3.53 18.06
CA ALA A 212 -17.85 4.79 18.48
C ALA A 212 -19.29 4.59 19.00
N PHE A 213 -20.14 3.85 18.27
CA PHE A 213 -21.49 3.53 18.73
C PHE A 213 -21.51 2.84 20.10
N ARG A 214 -20.66 1.82 20.30
CA ARG A 214 -20.55 1.13 21.61
C ARG A 214 -20.11 2.07 22.73
N ARG A 215 -19.16 2.98 22.45
CA ARG A 215 -18.67 3.95 23.43
C ARG A 215 -19.71 5.02 23.75
N ILE A 216 -20.44 5.50 22.74
CA ILE A 216 -21.52 6.47 22.88
C ILE A 216 -22.62 5.91 23.78
N GLU A 217 -23.05 4.68 23.52
CA GLU A 217 -24.04 3.99 24.34
C GLU A 217 -23.55 3.82 25.79
N THR A 218 -22.32 3.34 25.98
CA THR A 218 -21.74 3.13 27.32
C THR A 218 -21.70 4.45 28.10
N GLU A 219 -21.28 5.54 27.45
CA GLU A 219 -21.21 6.85 28.07
C GLU A 219 -22.59 7.43 28.37
N GLN A 220 -23.56 7.22 27.47
CA GLN A 220 -24.95 7.63 27.69
C GLN A 220 -25.54 6.93 28.92
N GLN A 221 -25.36 5.61 29.05
CA GLN A 221 -25.79 4.86 30.23
C GLN A 221 -25.13 5.36 31.52
N ARG A 222 -23.83 5.68 31.47
CA ARG A 222 -23.08 6.24 32.61
C ARG A 222 -23.66 7.58 33.06
N LEU A 223 -23.93 8.49 32.11
CA LEU A 223 -24.50 9.81 32.40
C LEU A 223 -25.94 9.72 32.94
N GLU A 224 -26.74 8.77 32.44
CA GLU A 224 -28.09 8.49 32.94
C GLU A 224 -28.05 8.04 34.41
N GLN A 225 -27.13 7.13 34.75
CA GLN A 225 -26.94 6.64 36.13
C GLN A 225 -26.52 7.77 37.08
N GLU A 226 -25.55 8.61 36.68
CA GLU A 226 -25.11 9.75 37.49
C GLU A 226 -26.25 10.76 37.75
N LYS A 227 -27.11 11.01 36.75
CA LYS A 227 -28.30 11.88 36.91
C LYS A 227 -29.31 11.32 37.89
N VAL A 228 -29.48 10.00 37.97
CA VAL A 228 -30.38 9.34 38.92
C VAL A 228 -29.82 9.40 40.34
N GLU A 229 -28.51 9.16 40.51
CA GLU A 229 -27.83 9.21 41.82
C GLU A 229 -27.85 10.63 42.42
N GLN A 230 -27.68 11.67 41.60
CA GLN A 230 -27.71 13.06 42.06
C GLN A 230 -29.11 13.57 42.43
N LYS A 231 -30.18 12.97 41.89
CA LYS A 231 -31.58 13.34 42.18
C LYS A 231 -32.20 12.54 43.34
N GLY A 232 -31.57 11.44 43.77
CA GLY A 232 -32.14 10.45 44.67
C GLY A 232 -31.61 10.51 46.12
N GLY A 233 -32.10 11.46 46.91
CA GLY A 233 -32.15 11.30 48.36
C GLY A 233 -33.17 10.22 48.74
N GLY A 234 -32.72 8.97 48.94
CA GLY A 234 -33.41 7.99 49.81
C GLY A 234 -34.54 7.12 49.24
N GLY A 235 -34.75 7.03 47.93
CA GLY A 235 -35.72 6.08 47.32
C GLY A 235 -35.01 5.02 46.49
N VAL A 236 -35.28 3.73 46.73
CA VAL A 236 -34.79 2.62 45.90
C VAL A 236 -35.42 2.74 44.51
N VAL A 237 -34.71 3.35 43.56
CA VAL A 237 -35.06 3.35 42.15
C VAL A 237 -34.51 2.06 41.56
N ILE A 238 -35.38 1.16 41.15
CA ILE A 238 -35.00 -0.06 40.42
C ILE A 238 -34.48 0.41 39.05
N PRO A 239 -33.20 0.18 38.70
CA PRO A 239 -32.71 0.55 37.38
C PRO A 239 -33.54 -0.18 36.31
N PRO A 240 -33.86 0.48 35.18
CA PRO A 240 -34.55 -0.19 34.08
C PRO A 240 -33.78 -1.45 33.72
N LYS A 241 -34.53 -2.56 33.59
CA LYS A 241 -33.98 -3.88 33.27
C LYS A 241 -33.16 -3.74 31.97
N PRO A 242 -31.88 -4.17 31.93
CA PRO A 242 -31.10 -4.07 30.71
C PRO A 242 -31.80 -4.87 29.61
N ILE A 243 -32.21 -4.16 28.55
CA ILE A 243 -32.80 -4.77 27.36
C ILE A 243 -31.68 -5.59 26.71
N ALA A 244 -31.94 -6.87 26.43
CA ALA A 244 -30.91 -7.72 25.83
C ALA A 244 -30.68 -7.30 24.37
N ARG A 245 -29.43 -7.08 23.95
CA ARG A 245 -29.12 -6.84 22.54
C ARG A 245 -28.89 -8.13 21.80
N LYS A 246 -29.68 -8.37 20.75
CA LYS A 246 -29.51 -9.48 19.82
C LYS A 246 -28.84 -8.98 18.53
N GLN A 247 -27.68 -9.54 18.21
CA GLN A 247 -26.99 -9.24 16.96
C GLN A 247 -27.52 -10.11 15.82
N ILE A 248 -27.78 -9.48 14.68
CA ILE A 248 -28.24 -10.14 13.46
C ILE A 248 -27.26 -9.80 12.34
N GLU A 249 -26.72 -10.82 11.68
CA GLU A 249 -25.86 -10.62 10.51
C GLU A 249 -26.72 -10.11 9.34
N SER A 250 -26.26 -9.09 8.62
CA SER A 250 -26.93 -8.56 7.43
C SER A 250 -27.17 -9.66 6.38
N ARG A 251 -26.25 -10.63 6.27
CA ARG A 251 -26.38 -11.79 5.38
C ARG A 251 -27.58 -12.68 5.72
N ASP A 252 -28.02 -12.73 6.98
CA ASP A 252 -29.22 -13.48 7.38
C ASP A 252 -30.49 -12.74 6.98
N LEU A 253 -30.44 -11.41 6.89
CA LEU A 253 -31.54 -10.58 6.37
C LEU A 253 -31.62 -10.67 4.84
N PHE A 254 -30.46 -10.63 4.16
CA PHE A 254 -30.30 -10.60 2.71
C PHE A 254 -29.69 -11.90 2.13
N ASP A 255 -30.27 -13.04 2.50
CA ASP A 255 -29.78 -14.41 2.23
C ASP A 255 -29.82 -14.88 0.76
N SER A 256 -30.34 -14.07 -0.16
CA SER A 256 -30.61 -14.48 -1.53
C SER A 256 -30.46 -13.31 -2.49
N ARG A 257 -30.18 -13.62 -3.77
CA ARG A 257 -30.14 -12.61 -4.83
C ARG A 257 -31.52 -11.94 -4.94
N ILE A 258 -31.58 -10.64 -4.68
CA ILE A 258 -32.79 -9.83 -4.79
C ILE A 258 -32.88 -9.27 -6.22
N VAL A 259 -34.00 -9.53 -6.90
CA VAL A 259 -34.29 -9.00 -8.24
C VAL A 259 -35.68 -8.39 -8.20
N LEU A 260 -35.77 -7.07 -8.37
CA LEU A 260 -37.01 -6.29 -8.28
C LEU A 260 -37.35 -5.76 -9.67
N ARG A 261 -38.46 -6.22 -10.26
CA ARG A 261 -38.90 -5.83 -11.62
C ARG A 261 -40.14 -4.96 -11.63
N ASN A 262 -40.92 -5.02 -10.56
CA ASN A 262 -42.20 -4.33 -10.43
C ASN A 262 -42.50 -4.06 -8.94
N GLN A 263 -43.64 -3.41 -8.69
CA GLN A 263 -44.07 -3.05 -7.34
C GLN A 263 -44.37 -4.27 -6.45
N ASP A 264 -44.89 -5.36 -7.03
CA ASP A 264 -45.21 -6.57 -6.28
C ASP A 264 -43.93 -7.25 -5.75
N ASP A 265 -42.85 -7.24 -6.53
CA ASP A 265 -41.54 -7.74 -6.09
C ASP A 265 -41.00 -6.92 -4.91
N ILE A 266 -41.17 -5.59 -4.93
CA ILE A 266 -40.77 -4.71 -3.82
C ILE A 266 -41.58 -5.06 -2.57
N GLN A 267 -42.90 -5.20 -2.70
CA GLN A 267 -43.77 -5.49 -1.57
C GLN A 267 -43.44 -6.87 -0.96
N ALA A 268 -43.22 -7.89 -1.80
CA ALA A 268 -42.85 -9.22 -1.34
C ALA A 268 -41.50 -9.22 -0.60
N PHE A 269 -40.53 -8.45 -1.09
CA PHE A 269 -39.24 -8.28 -0.43
C PHE A 269 -39.37 -7.59 0.94
N LEU A 270 -40.11 -6.48 1.01
CA LEU A 270 -40.34 -5.74 2.26
C LEU A 270 -41.09 -6.60 3.29
N GLU A 271 -42.05 -7.41 2.86
CA GLU A 271 -42.76 -8.33 3.74
C GLU A 271 -41.83 -9.40 4.31
N LYS A 272 -40.98 -10.02 3.48
CA LYS A 272 -39.98 -10.99 3.92
C LYS A 272 -39.01 -10.37 4.93
N LEU A 273 -38.54 -9.14 4.67
CA LEU A 273 -37.65 -8.43 5.58
C LEU A 273 -38.35 -8.11 6.91
N ARG A 274 -39.59 -7.59 6.85
CA ARG A 274 -40.41 -7.32 8.04
C ARG A 274 -40.55 -8.58 8.90
N THR A 275 -40.99 -9.70 8.30
CA THR A 275 -41.14 -10.96 9.03
C THR A 275 -39.84 -11.41 9.69
N LYS A 276 -38.68 -11.27 9.02
CA LYS A 276 -37.38 -11.59 9.63
C LYS A 276 -37.06 -10.69 10.82
N LEU A 277 -37.31 -9.38 10.72
CA LEU A 277 -37.05 -8.44 11.81
C LEU A 277 -37.98 -8.70 13.00
N GLU A 278 -39.28 -8.88 12.76
CA GLU A 278 -40.29 -9.21 13.78
C GLU A 278 -40.00 -10.54 14.48
N ASN A 279 -39.49 -11.54 13.77
CA ASN A 279 -39.08 -12.80 14.39
C ASN A 279 -37.86 -12.67 15.32
N ASN A 280 -37.08 -11.60 15.18
CA ASN A 280 -35.90 -11.35 16.00
C ASN A 280 -36.11 -10.30 17.08
N LEU A 281 -37.08 -9.40 16.90
CA LEU A 281 -37.44 -8.33 17.82
C LEU A 281 -38.61 -8.76 18.71
N THR A 282 -38.40 -8.71 20.02
CA THR A 282 -39.35 -9.05 21.09
C THR A 282 -39.43 -7.89 22.08
N ASP A 283 -40.46 -7.85 22.92
CA ASP A 283 -40.63 -6.79 23.94
C ASP A 283 -39.46 -6.68 24.93
N ASP A 284 -38.67 -7.75 25.11
CA ASP A 284 -37.55 -7.83 26.07
C ASP A 284 -36.16 -7.60 25.42
N ASN A 285 -36.09 -7.31 24.11
CA ASN A 285 -34.82 -7.19 23.41
C ASN A 285 -34.78 -6.01 22.42
N GLU A 286 -33.57 -5.67 22.01
CA GLU A 286 -33.30 -4.80 20.87
C GLU A 286 -32.45 -5.58 19.87
N ILE A 287 -32.49 -5.17 18.60
CA ILE A 287 -31.74 -5.82 17.53
C ILE A 287 -30.69 -4.88 16.96
N GLU A 288 -29.46 -5.36 16.82
CA GLU A 288 -28.36 -4.67 16.14
C GLU A 288 -28.03 -5.43 14.85
N ILE A 289 -28.09 -4.76 13.70
CA ILE A 289 -27.73 -5.35 12.42
C ILE A 289 -26.24 -5.12 12.16
N ILE A 290 -25.49 -6.21 11.95
CA ILE A 290 -24.05 -6.20 11.70
C ILE A 290 -23.78 -6.42 10.21
N TRP A 291 -22.92 -5.57 9.65
CA TRP A 291 -22.54 -5.55 8.24
C TRP A 291 -21.15 -6.12 7.99
#